data_AF-A0A3A4VPA7-F1
#
_entry.id   AF-A0A3A4VPA7-F1
#
_cell.length_a   1.000
_cell.length_b   1.000
_cell.length_c   1.000
_cell.angle_alpha   90.00
_cell.angle_beta   90.00
_cell.angle_gamma   90.00
#
_symmetry.space_group_name_H-M   'P 1'
#
loop_
_entity.id
_entity.type
_entity.pdbx_description
1 polymer ?
#
loop_
_entity_poly.entity_id
_entity_poly.type
_entity_poly.pdbx_seq_one_letter_code
_entity_poly.pdbx_strand_id
1 'polypeptide(L)'
;MTMVQPVLQDDPFAAPAWNASGAILALEKLRSGEQLDNNDRRAITKTEEFLRSLQWGDAQEDDLSDEARRNQEFLLRANRFRPTLDIVNLHLQFEALISQLEASAGLNEEVLGFVPQMQDTLLDVLHVLNICRQR
;
A
#
# COMPACT_ATOMS: atom_id res chain seq x y z
N MET A 1 -8.92 -17.82 -13.40
CA MET A 1 -9.88 -16.70 -13.24
C MET A 1 -9.08 -15.42 -13.26
N THR A 2 -9.36 -14.51 -14.18
CA THR A 2 -8.62 -13.24 -14.29
C THR A 2 -9.43 -12.18 -13.54
N MET A 3 -8.90 -11.64 -12.45
CA MET A 3 -9.54 -10.52 -11.76
C MET A 3 -9.36 -9.26 -12.62
N VAL A 4 -10.48 -8.76 -13.15
CA VAL A 4 -10.53 -7.50 -13.90
C VAL A 4 -10.62 -6.36 -12.88
N GLN A 5 -9.67 -5.43 -12.92
CA GLN A 5 -9.73 -4.23 -12.09
C GLN A 5 -10.89 -3.34 -12.58
N PRO A 6 -11.90 -3.04 -11.74
CA PRO A 6 -12.92 -2.08 -12.11
C PRO A 6 -12.30 -0.69 -12.16
N VAL A 7 -12.32 -0.07 -13.34
CA VAL A 7 -11.98 1.35 -13.50
C VAL A 7 -13.19 2.16 -13.07
N LEU A 8 -13.28 2.48 -11.78
CA LEU A 8 -14.21 3.49 -11.28
C LEU A 8 -13.57 4.85 -11.56
N GLN A 9 -13.94 5.45 -12.69
CA GLN A 9 -13.31 6.65 -13.25
C GLN A 9 -13.37 7.86 -12.30
N ASP A 10 -14.29 7.86 -11.33
CA ASP A 10 -14.51 8.96 -10.38
C ASP A 10 -14.04 8.67 -8.94
N ASP A 11 -13.48 7.48 -8.67
CA ASP A 11 -13.03 7.08 -7.33
C ASP A 11 -11.49 7.16 -7.22
N PRO A 12 -10.93 8.23 -6.62
CA PRO A 12 -9.48 8.42 -6.51
C PRO A 12 -8.79 7.37 -5.61
N PHE A 13 -9.57 6.61 -4.83
CA PHE A 13 -9.08 5.59 -3.90
C PHE A 13 -9.30 4.16 -4.41
N ALA A 14 -10.01 3.95 -5.52
CA ALA A 14 -10.26 2.62 -6.08
C ALA A 14 -8.97 1.88 -6.44
N ALA A 15 -8.04 2.54 -7.13
CA ALA A 15 -6.78 1.93 -7.52
C ALA A 15 -5.86 1.64 -6.31
N PRO A 16 -5.63 2.59 -5.36
CA PRO A 16 -4.94 2.28 -4.12
C PRO A 16 -5.57 1.12 -3.33
N ALA A 17 -6.91 1.08 -3.21
CA ALA A 17 -7.59 0.01 -2.48
C ALA A 17 -7.44 -1.35 -3.16
N TRP A 18 -7.51 -1.39 -4.48
CA TRP A 18 -7.27 -2.60 -5.26
C TRP A 18 -5.85 -3.13 -5.08
N ASN A 19 -4.86 -2.23 -5.23
CA ASN A 19 -3.44 -2.59 -5.12
C ASN A 19 -3.10 -3.06 -3.70
N ALA A 20 -3.58 -2.34 -2.67
CA ALA A 20 -3.39 -2.74 -1.28
C ALA A 20 -4.03 -4.10 -0.97
N SER A 21 -5.22 -4.38 -1.51
CA SER A 21 -5.86 -5.71 -1.39
C SER A 21 -5.02 -6.80 -2.05
N GLY A 22 -4.50 -6.54 -3.26
CA GLY A 22 -3.59 -7.45 -3.95
C GLY A 22 -2.27 -7.66 -3.21
N ALA A 23 -1.72 -6.61 -2.59
CA ALA A 23 -0.50 -6.69 -1.80
C ALA A 23 -0.69 -7.54 -0.54
N ILE A 24 -1.86 -7.49 0.14
CA ILE A 24 -2.14 -8.41 1.25
C ILE A 24 -2.10 -9.87 0.82
N LEU A 25 -2.69 -10.19 -0.34
CA LEU A 25 -2.66 -11.55 -0.89
C LEU A 25 -1.23 -11.97 -1.25
N ALA A 26 -0.44 -11.06 -1.82
CA ALA A 26 0.97 -11.30 -2.11
C ALA A 26 1.78 -11.56 -0.82
N LEU A 27 1.55 -10.77 0.23
CA LEU A 27 2.18 -11.01 1.54
C LEU A 27 1.78 -12.37 2.13
N GLU A 28 0.53 -12.81 1.95
CA GLU A 28 0.08 -14.12 2.42
C GLU A 28 0.75 -15.28 1.66
N LYS A 29 0.93 -15.13 0.35
CA LYS A 29 1.70 -16.07 -0.47
C LYS A 29 3.13 -16.19 0.04
N LEU A 30 3.79 -15.07 0.34
CA LEU A 30 5.13 -15.07 0.92
C LEU A 30 5.20 -15.84 2.25
N ARG A 31 4.22 -15.64 3.14
CA ARG A 31 4.15 -16.37 4.42
C ARG A 31 3.98 -17.87 4.22
N SER A 32 3.23 -18.27 3.20
CA SER A 32 2.97 -19.67 2.87
C SER A 32 4.11 -20.31 2.05
N GLY A 33 5.16 -19.56 1.72
CA GLY A 33 6.27 -20.03 0.87
C GLY A 33 5.89 -20.18 -0.60
N GLU A 34 4.77 -19.59 -1.02
CA GLU A 34 4.34 -19.58 -2.42
C GLU A 34 5.11 -18.56 -3.25
N GLN A 35 5.31 -18.86 -4.53
CA GLN A 35 5.95 -17.93 -5.46
C GLN A 35 5.01 -16.80 -5.85
N LEU A 36 5.55 -15.58 -5.85
CA LEU A 36 4.83 -14.39 -6.34
C LEU A 36 4.84 -14.31 -7.86
N ASP A 37 3.67 -14.11 -8.43
CA ASP A 37 3.50 -13.80 -9.84
C ASP A 37 3.74 -12.30 -10.14
N ASN A 38 3.64 -11.92 -11.42
CA ASN A 38 3.86 -10.54 -11.84
C ASN A 38 2.78 -9.56 -11.32
N ASN A 39 1.57 -10.04 -11.05
CA ASN A 39 0.49 -9.21 -10.50
C ASN A 39 0.71 -8.98 -8.99
N ASP A 40 1.16 -10.00 -8.27
CA ASP A 40 1.54 -9.91 -6.85
C ASP A 40 2.65 -8.86 -6.68
N ARG A 41 3.73 -8.98 -7.47
CA ARG A 41 4.84 -8.02 -7.47
C ARG A 41 4.38 -6.62 -7.80
N ARG A 42 3.54 -6.47 -8.83
CA ARG A 42 2.96 -5.17 -9.21
C ARG A 42 2.11 -4.58 -8.09
N ALA A 43 1.29 -5.40 -7.41
CA ALA A 43 0.44 -4.93 -6.31
C ALA A 43 1.29 -4.43 -5.14
N ILE A 44 2.37 -5.15 -4.79
CA ILE A 44 3.36 -4.72 -3.78
C ILE A 44 3.97 -3.38 -4.19
N THR A 45 4.53 -3.27 -5.40
CA THR A 45 5.16 -2.02 -5.89
C THR A 45 4.18 -0.86 -5.92
N LYS A 46 2.95 -1.06 -6.42
CA LYS A 46 1.94 0.02 -6.47
C LYS A 46 1.42 0.43 -5.09
N THR A 47 1.41 -0.48 -4.14
CA THR A 47 1.10 -0.16 -2.74
C THR A 47 2.22 0.66 -2.13
N GLU A 48 3.48 0.29 -2.36
CA GLU A 48 4.64 1.08 -1.94
C GLU A 48 4.63 2.50 -2.53
N GLU A 49 4.39 2.64 -3.84
CA GLU A 49 4.31 3.94 -4.51
C GLU A 49 3.25 4.84 -3.87
N PHE A 50 2.08 4.28 -3.55
CA PHE A 50 1.02 4.99 -2.85
C PHE A 50 1.49 5.43 -1.45
N LEU A 51 2.04 4.52 -0.65
CA LEU A 51 2.54 4.83 0.71
C LEU A 51 3.64 5.90 0.68
N ARG A 52 4.55 5.84 -0.29
CA ARG A 52 5.58 6.85 -0.52
C ARG A 52 4.96 8.21 -0.84
N SER A 53 3.92 8.25 -1.68
CA SER A 53 3.23 9.50 -2.03
C SER A 53 2.59 10.19 -0.81
N LEU A 54 2.24 9.45 0.24
CA LEU A 54 1.70 10.00 1.49
C LEU A 54 2.77 10.72 2.33
N GLN A 55 4.05 10.39 2.13
CA GLN A 55 5.17 10.99 2.89
C GLN A 55 5.61 12.35 2.34
N TRP A 56 5.31 12.64 1.07
CA TRP A 56 5.75 13.85 0.36
C TRP A 56 4.64 14.91 0.27
N GLY A 57 3.65 14.84 1.16
CA GLY A 57 2.55 15.80 1.23
C GLY A 57 2.95 17.17 1.82
N ASP A 58 4.01 17.78 1.29
CA ASP A 58 4.52 19.11 1.65
C ASP A 58 4.18 20.14 0.55
N ALA A 59 3.03 19.97 -0.10
CA ALA A 59 2.53 20.94 -1.07
C ALA A 59 1.74 22.03 -0.33
N GLN A 60 2.20 23.28 -0.46
CA GLN A 60 1.48 24.46 0.03
C GLN A 60 0.07 24.55 -0.60
N GLU A 61 -0.91 24.99 0.19
CA GLU A 61 -2.36 24.85 -0.05
C GLU A 61 -2.90 25.50 -1.34
N ASP A 62 -2.15 26.38 -2.02
CA ASP A 62 -2.72 27.24 -3.07
C ASP A 62 -2.86 26.58 -4.46
N ASP A 63 -2.28 25.40 -4.72
CA ASP A 63 -2.44 24.70 -6.02
C ASP A 63 -2.22 23.16 -5.90
N LEU A 64 -2.99 22.48 -5.05
CA LEU A 64 -2.87 21.04 -4.87
C LEU A 64 -3.33 20.25 -6.11
N SER A 65 -2.45 19.42 -6.66
CA SER A 65 -2.81 18.40 -7.65
C SER A 65 -3.88 17.43 -7.08
N ASP A 66 -4.65 16.76 -7.96
CA ASP A 66 -5.67 15.78 -7.53
C ASP A 66 -5.07 14.67 -6.66
N GLU A 67 -3.82 14.29 -6.93
CA GLU A 67 -3.04 13.37 -6.11
C GLU A 67 -2.76 13.92 -4.71
N ALA A 68 -2.33 15.18 -4.60
CA ALA A 68 -2.07 15.80 -3.30
C ALA A 68 -3.36 15.94 -2.46
N ARG A 69 -4.49 16.28 -3.12
CA ARG A 69 -5.82 16.32 -2.46
C ARG A 69 -6.24 14.95 -1.93
N ARG A 70 -6.10 13.89 -2.75
CA ARG A 70 -6.36 12.50 -2.34
C ARG A 70 -5.51 12.10 -1.13
N ASN A 71 -4.21 12.42 -1.18
CA ASN A 71 -3.28 12.07 -0.11
C ASN A 71 -3.59 12.84 1.19
N GLN A 72 -3.92 14.13 1.10
CA GLN A 72 -4.35 14.91 2.26
C GLN A 72 -5.65 14.36 2.86
N GLU A 73 -6.63 14.00 2.03
CA GLU A 73 -7.86 13.37 2.51
C GLU A 73 -7.58 12.04 3.22
N PHE A 74 -6.72 11.19 2.65
CA PHE A 74 -6.30 9.95 3.29
C PHE A 74 -5.68 10.22 4.67
N LEU A 75 -4.70 11.13 4.74
CA LEU A 75 -3.99 11.45 5.98
C LEU A 75 -4.92 12.06 7.05
N LEU A 76 -5.85 12.94 6.67
CA LEU A 76 -6.86 13.50 7.55
C LEU A 76 -7.74 12.42 8.18
N ARG A 77 -8.05 11.35 7.43
CA ARG A 77 -8.81 10.21 7.95
C ARG A 77 -7.90 9.28 8.76
N ALA A 78 -6.73 8.95 8.25
CA ALA A 78 -5.77 8.04 8.89
C ALA A 78 -5.41 8.49 10.31
N ASN A 79 -5.12 9.77 10.53
CA ASN A 79 -4.77 10.32 11.85
C ASN A 79 -5.82 10.07 12.95
N ARG A 80 -7.07 9.75 12.58
CA ARG A 80 -8.13 9.40 13.54
C ARG A 80 -8.12 7.93 13.96
N PHE A 81 -7.49 7.08 13.18
CA PHE A 81 -7.51 5.62 13.35
C PHE A 81 -6.13 5.04 13.64
N ARG A 82 -5.05 5.65 13.10
CA ARG A 82 -3.69 5.13 13.19
C ARG A 82 -2.65 6.26 13.15
N PRO A 83 -1.54 6.16 13.90
CA PRO A 83 -0.45 7.13 13.82
C PRO A 83 0.25 7.14 12.46
N THR A 84 0.62 8.32 11.95
CA THR A 84 1.43 8.48 10.73
C THR A 84 2.73 7.68 10.76
N LEU A 85 3.31 7.49 11.95
CA LEU A 85 4.54 6.72 12.15
C LEU A 85 4.42 5.27 11.63
N ASP A 86 3.25 4.66 11.76
CA ASP A 86 3.04 3.28 11.31
C ASP A 86 2.99 3.17 9.79
N ILE A 87 2.44 4.19 9.12
CA ILE A 87 2.42 4.28 7.65
C ILE A 87 3.84 4.46 7.12
N VAL A 88 4.66 5.25 7.81
CA VAL A 88 6.08 5.42 7.47
C VAL A 88 6.84 4.11 7.61
N ASN A 89 6.66 3.40 8.72
CA ASN A 89 7.28 2.10 8.93
C ASN A 89 6.83 1.07 7.87
N LEU A 90 5.54 1.05 7.52
CA LEU A 90 5.01 0.17 6.49
C LEU A 90 5.68 0.43 5.13
N HIS A 91 5.85 1.70 4.74
CA HIS A 91 6.55 2.06 3.50
C HIS A 91 7.97 1.50 3.47
N LEU A 92 8.76 1.70 4.54
CA LEU A 92 10.14 1.21 4.62
C LEU A 92 10.21 -0.32 4.57
N GLN A 93 9.26 -1.01 5.19
CA GLN A 93 9.16 -2.47 5.12
C GLN A 93 8.85 -2.95 3.70
N PHE A 94 7.97 -2.25 2.98
CA PHE A 94 7.69 -2.53 1.57
C PHE A 94 8.89 -2.26 0.67
N GLU A 95 9.62 -1.16 0.88
CA GLU A 95 10.84 -0.83 0.14
C GLU A 95 11.90 -1.93 0.32
N ALA A 96 12.13 -2.38 1.57
CA ALA A 96 13.04 -3.48 1.87
C ALA A 96 12.61 -4.79 1.21
N LEU A 97 11.31 -5.11 1.21
CA LEU A 97 10.77 -6.28 0.55
C LEU A 97 10.99 -6.24 -0.97
N ILE A 98 10.69 -5.11 -1.61
CA ILE A 98 10.87 -4.93 -3.06
C ILE A 98 12.35 -5.11 -3.44
N SER A 99 13.25 -4.48 -2.69
CA SER A 99 14.69 -4.60 -2.92
C SER A 99 15.16 -6.07 -2.89
N GLN A 100 14.68 -6.86 -1.93
CA GLN A 100 15.02 -8.29 -1.87
C GLN A 100 14.37 -9.12 -2.98
N LEU A 101 13.13 -8.81 -3.36
CA LEU A 101 12.46 -9.48 -4.48
C LEU A 101 13.16 -9.25 -5.82
N GLU A 102 13.92 -8.16 -5.96
CA GLU A 102 14.74 -7.84 -7.14
C GLU A 102 16.15 -8.44 -7.06
N ALA A 103 16.74 -8.53 -5.86
CA ALA A 103 18.13 -8.92 -5.65
C ALA A 103 18.47 -10.38 -6.03
N SER A 104 17.49 -11.23 -6.36
CA SER A 104 17.64 -12.65 -6.76
C SER A 104 18.36 -13.58 -5.76
N ALA A 105 18.96 -13.03 -4.70
CA ALA A 105 19.23 -13.74 -3.46
C ALA A 105 17.91 -13.88 -2.72
N GLY A 106 17.52 -15.09 -2.33
CA GLY A 106 16.21 -15.36 -1.72
C GLY A 106 15.84 -14.44 -0.55
N LEU A 107 14.56 -14.43 -0.18
CA LEU A 107 14.05 -13.58 0.90
C LEU A 107 14.72 -13.89 2.23
N ASN A 108 15.21 -12.85 2.91
CA ASN A 108 15.76 -12.94 4.25
C ASN A 108 14.63 -13.24 5.26
N GLU A 109 14.92 -14.13 6.23
CA GLU A 109 14.03 -14.45 7.35
C GLU A 109 13.62 -13.20 8.14
N GLU A 110 14.49 -12.18 8.22
CA GLU A 110 14.18 -10.91 8.88
C GLU A 110 13.03 -10.16 8.18
N VAL A 111 13.05 -10.07 6.84
CA VAL A 111 11.98 -9.41 6.08
C VAL A 111 10.69 -10.22 6.15
N LEU A 112 10.79 -11.55 6.12
CA LEU A 112 9.64 -12.44 6.34
C LEU A 112 9.04 -12.28 7.74
N GLY A 113 9.87 -11.98 8.75
CA GLY A 113 9.44 -11.70 10.12
C GLY A 113 8.54 -10.47 10.25
N PHE A 114 8.67 -9.48 9.37
CA PHE A 114 7.81 -8.30 9.36
C PHE A 114 6.49 -8.49 8.61
N VAL A 115 6.34 -9.56 7.82
CA VAL A 115 5.16 -9.75 6.96
C VAL A 115 3.83 -9.73 7.74
N PRO A 116 3.68 -10.37 8.92
CA PRO A 116 2.43 -10.27 9.69
C PRO A 116 2.10 -8.82 10.08
N GLN A 117 3.09 -8.06 10.54
CA GLN A 117 2.90 -6.64 10.90
C GLN A 117 2.55 -5.77 9.67
N MET A 118 3.17 -6.07 8.52
CA MET A 118 2.85 -5.41 7.26
C MET A 118 1.40 -5.66 6.86
N GLN A 119 0.92 -6.90 6.97
CA GLN A 119 -0.47 -7.26 6.68
C GLN A 119 -1.44 -6.52 7.61
N ASP A 120 -1.20 -6.52 8.92
CA ASP A 120 -2.04 -5.83 9.89
C ASP A 120 -2.11 -4.33 9.61
N THR A 121 -0.96 -3.71 9.33
CA THR A 121 -0.89 -2.27 9.02
C THR A 121 -1.55 -1.95 7.69
N LEU A 122 -1.42 -2.83 6.69
CA LEU A 122 -2.04 -2.65 5.39
C LEU A 122 -3.57 -2.86 5.43
N LEU A 123 -4.07 -3.73 6.32
CA LEU A 123 -5.50 -3.85 6.59
C LEU A 123 -6.09 -2.55 7.13
N ASP A 124 -5.37 -1.86 8.01
CA ASP A 124 -5.80 -0.56 8.49
C ASP A 124 -5.74 0.52 7.40
N VAL A 125 -4.71 0.50 6.54
CA VAL A 125 -4.66 1.35 5.35
C VAL A 125 -5.87 1.11 4.46
N LEU A 126 -6.23 -0.15 4.20
CA LEU A 126 -7.43 -0.51 3.44
C LEU A 126 -8.72 -0.03 4.10
N HIS A 127 -8.80 -0.12 5.43
CA HIS A 127 -9.95 0.39 6.17
C HIS A 127 -10.11 1.89 5.95
N VAL A 128 -9.03 2.66 6.06
CA VAL A 128 -9.05 4.11 5.81
C VAL A 128 -9.39 4.42 4.35
N LEU A 129 -8.80 3.68 3.39
CA LEU A 129 -9.15 3.82 1.96
C LEU A 129 -10.65 3.61 1.74
N ASN A 130 -11.24 2.58 2.34
CA ASN A 130 -12.68 2.32 2.21
C ASN A 130 -13.55 3.43 2.83
N ILE A 131 -13.12 4.04 3.94
CA ILE A 131 -13.81 5.21 4.50
C ILE A 131 -13.78 6.40 3.52
N CYS A 132 -12.63 6.64 2.89
CA CYS A 132 -12.48 7.72 1.91
C CYS A 132 -13.39 7.51 0.67
N ARG A 133 -13.67 6.27 0.29
CA ARG A 133 -14.52 5.89 -0.87
C ARG A 133 -16.02 6.04 -0.66
N GLN A 134 -16.51 6.03 0.59
CA GLN A 134 -17.94 6.04 0.91
C GLN A 134 -18.57 7.45 0.90
N ARG A 135 -17.93 8.41 0.23
CA ARG A 135 -18.43 9.79 0.10
C ARG A 135 -18.94 10.06 -1.30
#